data_AF-A0A920F015-F1
#
_entry.id   AF-A0A920F015-F1
#
_cell.length_a   1.000
_cell.length_b   1.000
_cell.length_c   1.000
_cell.angle_alpha   90.00
_cell.angle_beta   90.00
_cell.angle_gamma   90.00
#
_symmetry.space_group_name_H-M   'P 1'
#
loop_
_entity.id
_entity.type
_entity.pdbx_description
1 polymer ?
#
loop_
_entity_poly.entity_id
_entity_poly.type
_entity_poly.pdbx_seq_one_letter_code
_entity_poly.pdbx_strand_id
1 'polypeptide(L)'
;MTALEVEASGGAGTTYGYQWYDASTNQPIGGETLDTFTPSTSAVGTFNYYVIVTTDASGCETQSTTSEVIVVPVPSIDTQPIADQTVCLDGTLQDLTVTYIDGVGVPEYQWYQSTECTADPNNAILLSGETTSSYTPLTDQVGVLYYFAELTFLGGGCVL
;
A
#
# COMPACT_ATOMS: atom_id res chain seq x y z
N MET A 1 -4.23 9.20 -1.67
CA MET A 1 -5.53 8.74 -1.16
C MET A 1 -6.60 9.28 -2.09
N THR A 2 -7.56 8.45 -2.50
CA THR A 2 -8.61 8.84 -3.44
C THR A 2 -9.88 9.18 -2.66
N ALA A 3 -10.45 10.36 -2.91
CA ALA A 3 -11.74 10.74 -2.36
C ALA A 3 -12.86 9.92 -3.02
N LEU A 4 -13.92 9.66 -2.26
CA LEU A 4 -15.22 9.31 -2.81
C LEU A 4 -15.86 10.60 -3.29
N GLU A 5 -16.49 10.58 -4.46
CA GLU A 5 -17.11 11.76 -5.07
C GLU A 5 -18.55 11.43 -5.45
N VAL A 6 -19.43 12.42 -5.39
CA VAL A 6 -20.81 12.31 -5.84
C VAL A 6 -21.16 13.46 -6.79
N GLU A 7 -21.86 13.13 -7.87
CA GLU A 7 -22.41 14.13 -8.79
C GLU A 7 -23.95 14.15 -8.65
N ALA A 8 -24.49 15.28 -8.19
CA ALA A 8 -25.93 15.49 -8.10
C ALA A 8 -26.47 16.22 -9.35
N SER A 9 -27.60 15.76 -9.88
CA SER A 9 -28.29 16.42 -11.00
C SER A 9 -29.81 16.32 -10.89
N GLY A 10 -30.52 17.29 -11.47
CA GLY A 10 -31.98 17.36 -11.48
C GLY A 10 -32.62 18.08 -10.28
N GLY A 11 -33.95 18.06 -10.19
CA GLY A 11 -34.71 18.74 -9.14
C GLY A 11 -35.09 20.19 -9.45
N ALA A 12 -35.90 20.79 -8.58
CA ALA A 12 -36.14 22.24 -8.61
C ALA A 12 -34.99 22.92 -7.88
N GLY A 13 -34.15 23.66 -8.59
CA GLY A 13 -32.96 24.33 -8.03
C GLY A 13 -31.64 23.85 -8.64
N THR A 14 -30.54 24.53 -8.28
CA THR A 14 -29.18 24.22 -8.74
C THR A 14 -28.18 24.07 -7.60
N THR A 15 -28.68 24.02 -6.35
CA THR A 15 -27.87 23.93 -5.13
C THR A 15 -28.30 22.70 -4.35
N TYR A 16 -27.30 21.96 -3.87
CA TYR A 16 -27.48 20.70 -3.17
C TYR A 16 -26.69 20.73 -1.86
N GLY A 17 -27.31 20.23 -0.80
CA GLY A 17 -26.64 19.86 0.44
C GLY A 17 -26.20 18.39 0.38
N TYR A 18 -25.08 18.08 1.04
CA TYR A 18 -24.56 16.72 1.15
C TYR A 18 -24.39 16.35 2.62
N GLN A 19 -24.59 15.08 2.93
CA GLN A 19 -24.21 14.50 4.21
C GLN A 19 -23.78 13.05 4.00
N TRP A 20 -22.54 12.73 4.33
CA TRP A 20 -22.02 11.37 4.25
C TRP A 20 -22.42 10.53 5.45
N TYR A 21 -22.59 9.24 5.24
CA TYR A 21 -23.02 8.24 6.22
C TYR A 21 -22.12 7.01 6.19
N ASP A 22 -21.90 6.43 7.36
CA ASP A 22 -21.37 5.07 7.51
C ASP A 22 -22.54 4.07 7.34
N ALA A 23 -22.45 3.21 6.32
CA ALA A 23 -23.50 2.26 5.99
C ALA A 23 -23.65 1.12 7.02
N SER A 24 -22.63 0.88 7.85
CA SER A 24 -22.69 -0.15 8.89
C SER A 24 -23.53 0.29 10.09
N THR A 25 -23.48 1.59 10.42
CA THR A 25 -24.20 2.18 11.56
C THR A 25 -25.42 3.00 11.13
N ASN A 26 -25.54 3.31 9.85
CA ASN A 26 -26.50 4.27 9.28
C ASN A 26 -26.48 5.61 10.03
N GLN A 27 -25.31 6.04 10.50
CA GLN A 27 -25.13 7.32 11.19
C GLN A 27 -24.41 8.32 10.29
N PRO A 28 -24.75 9.62 10.39
CA PRO A 28 -24.05 10.66 9.65
C PRO A 28 -22.62 10.79 10.18
N ILE A 29 -21.68 10.96 9.26
CA ILE A 29 -20.30 11.28 9.59
C ILE A 29 -20.23 12.79 9.84
N GLY A 30 -19.98 13.18 11.08
CA GLY A 30 -20.06 14.56 11.51
C GLY A 30 -19.11 15.47 10.73
N GLY A 31 -19.64 16.55 10.14
CA GLY A 31 -18.87 17.55 9.41
C GLY A 31 -18.62 17.25 7.94
N GLU A 32 -18.95 16.04 7.47
CA GLU A 32 -18.76 15.63 6.08
C GLU A 32 -19.95 16.05 5.21
N THR A 33 -19.95 17.33 4.80
CA THR A 33 -21.04 17.97 4.06
C THR A 33 -20.67 18.42 2.65
N LEU A 34 -19.57 17.93 2.11
CA LEU A 34 -19.12 18.21 0.75
C LEU A 34 -19.56 17.11 -0.21
N ASP A 35 -19.49 17.40 -1.51
CA ASP A 35 -19.67 16.44 -2.60
C ASP A 35 -18.52 15.42 -2.70
N THR A 36 -17.48 15.60 -1.89
CA THR A 36 -16.35 14.70 -1.76
C THR A 36 -16.15 14.28 -0.30
N PHE A 37 -15.69 13.05 -0.09
CA PHE A 37 -15.37 12.51 1.23
C PHE A 37 -14.13 11.63 1.16
N THR A 38 -13.22 11.80 2.11
CA THR A 38 -12.01 10.98 2.22
C THR A 38 -12.07 10.16 3.51
N PRO A 39 -12.44 8.86 3.43
CA PRO A 39 -12.51 7.98 4.58
C PRO A 39 -11.19 7.86 5.34
N SER A 40 -11.27 7.67 6.66
CA SER A 40 -10.10 7.34 7.47
C SER A 40 -9.57 5.95 7.12
N THR A 41 -8.26 5.82 6.97
CA THR A 41 -7.56 4.54 6.74
C THR A 41 -6.75 4.08 7.96
N SER A 42 -7.11 4.56 9.15
CA SER A 42 -6.39 4.27 10.40
C SER A 42 -6.63 2.86 10.96
N ALA A 43 -7.70 2.20 10.50
CA ALA A 43 -8.05 0.84 10.90
C ALA A 43 -8.17 -0.05 9.67
N VAL A 44 -7.59 -1.25 9.76
CA VAL A 44 -7.73 -2.31 8.76
C VAL A 44 -9.17 -2.83 8.79
N GLY A 45 -9.78 -3.01 7.62
CA GLY A 45 -11.14 -3.52 7.49
C GLY A 45 -11.83 -3.10 6.20
N THR A 46 -13.07 -3.55 6.06
CA THR A 46 -13.98 -3.15 4.99
C THR A 46 -14.99 -2.15 5.53
N PHE A 47 -15.03 -0.97 4.94
CA PHE A 47 -15.91 0.13 5.31
C PHE A 47 -16.81 0.46 4.13
N ASN A 48 -18.05 0.84 4.42
CA ASN A 48 -19.05 1.11 3.40
C ASN A 48 -19.68 2.48 3.67
N TYR A 49 -19.76 3.32 2.64
CA TYR A 49 -20.23 4.69 2.76
C TYR A 49 -21.29 5.00 1.73
N TYR A 50 -22.24 5.86 2.09
CA TYR A 50 -23.18 6.47 1.14
C TYR A 50 -23.39 7.94 1.50
N VAL A 51 -23.92 8.72 0.57
CA VAL A 51 -24.25 10.13 0.79
C VAL A 51 -25.73 10.35 0.57
N ILE A 52 -26.34 11.19 1.41
CA ILE A 52 -27.66 11.75 1.17
C ILE A 52 -27.46 13.13 0.57
N VAL A 53 -28.10 13.36 -0.57
CA VAL A 53 -28.14 14.63 -1.27
C VAL A 53 -29.51 15.26 -1.04
N THR A 54 -29.52 16.51 -0.60
CA THR A 54 -30.74 17.28 -0.36
C THR A 54 -30.80 18.45 -1.34
N THR A 55 -31.90 18.59 -2.09
CA THR A 55 -32.10 19.76 -2.96
C THR A 55 -32.62 20.95 -2.15
N ASP A 56 -31.90 22.07 -2.14
CA ASP A 56 -32.22 23.20 -1.25
C ASP A 56 -33.61 23.83 -1.50
N ALA A 57 -34.06 23.84 -2.76
CA ALA A 57 -35.32 24.54 -3.09
C ALA A 57 -36.58 23.77 -2.67
N SER A 58 -36.52 22.43 -2.58
CA SER A 58 -37.67 21.60 -2.21
C SER A 58 -37.46 20.77 -0.94
N GLY A 59 -36.24 20.67 -0.44
CA GLY A 59 -35.87 19.77 0.66
C GLY A 59 -35.98 18.29 0.31
N CYS A 60 -36.08 17.92 -0.97
CA CYS A 60 -36.12 16.52 -1.38
C CYS A 60 -34.77 15.85 -1.15
N GLU A 61 -34.79 14.64 -0.59
CA GLU A 61 -33.58 13.86 -0.32
C GLU A 61 -33.48 12.66 -1.27
N THR A 62 -32.24 12.32 -1.66
CA THR A 62 -31.92 11.11 -2.41
C THR A 62 -30.63 10.51 -1.90
N GLN A 63 -30.61 9.19 -1.78
CA GLN A 63 -29.43 8.44 -1.33
C GLN A 63 -28.64 7.93 -2.54
N SER A 64 -27.31 8.01 -2.47
CA SER A 64 -26.43 7.35 -3.43
C SER A 64 -26.45 5.83 -3.28
N THR A 65 -25.86 5.12 -4.25
CA THR A 65 -25.42 3.74 -4.02
C THR A 65 -24.32 3.71 -2.94
N THR A 66 -24.17 2.57 -2.27
CA THR A 66 -23.09 2.35 -1.31
C THR A 66 -21.77 2.11 -2.02
N SER A 67 -20.71 2.79 -1.56
CA SER A 67 -19.33 2.63 -2.00
C SER A 67 -18.53 1.86 -0.95
N GLU A 68 -17.80 0.83 -1.39
CA GLU A 68 -16.94 0.01 -0.54
C GLU A 68 -15.51 0.54 -0.52
N VAL A 69 -14.90 0.55 0.67
CA VAL A 69 -13.52 0.97 0.92
C VAL A 69 -12.85 -0.11 1.74
N ILE A 70 -11.79 -0.70 1.17
CA ILE A 70 -11.02 -1.76 1.82
C ILE A 70 -9.68 -1.19 2.26
N VAL A 71 -9.43 -1.24 3.57
CA VAL A 71 -8.15 -0.87 4.18
C VAL A 71 -7.44 -2.16 4.56
N VAL A 72 -6.25 -2.40 4.00
CA VAL A 72 -5.42 -3.57 4.31
C VAL A 72 -4.23 -3.18 5.19
N PRO A 73 -3.59 -4.12 5.89
CA PRO A 73 -2.37 -3.82 6.65
C PRO A 73 -1.23 -3.37 5.72
N VAL A 74 -0.30 -2.60 6.29
CA VAL A 74 0.96 -2.23 5.61
C VAL A 74 1.80 -3.48 5.36
N PRO A 75 2.59 -3.53 4.26
CA PRO A 75 3.43 -4.68 3.97
C PRO A 75 4.52 -4.86 5.04
N SER A 76 4.85 -6.12 5.34
CA SER A 76 5.99 -6.46 6.18
C SER A 76 6.73 -7.67 5.61
N ILE A 77 8.02 -7.77 5.94
CA ILE A 77 8.85 -8.91 5.54
C ILE A 77 8.45 -10.13 6.38
N ASP A 78 8.14 -11.23 5.70
CA ASP A 78 7.74 -12.50 6.31
C ASP A 78 8.94 -13.43 6.47
N THR A 79 9.64 -13.71 5.36
CA THR A 79 10.86 -14.51 5.36
C THR A 79 12.06 -13.66 4.98
N GLN A 80 13.05 -13.65 5.87
CA GLN A 80 14.37 -13.07 5.61
C GLN A 80 15.26 -14.05 4.85
N PRO A 81 16.27 -13.56 4.10
CA PRO A 81 17.28 -14.43 3.49
C PRO A 81 18.00 -15.28 4.53
N ILE A 82 18.62 -16.37 4.07
CA ILE A 82 19.53 -17.17 4.91
C ILE A 82 20.60 -16.25 5.50
N ALA A 83 20.75 -16.28 6.82
CA ALA A 83 21.54 -15.31 7.57
C ALA A 83 23.05 -15.36 7.25
N ASP A 84 23.59 -16.57 7.07
CA ASP A 84 24.99 -16.79 6.76
C ASP A 84 25.20 -18.06 5.94
N GLN A 85 26.22 -18.03 5.09
CA GLN A 85 26.67 -19.15 4.30
C GLN A 85 28.19 -19.06 4.14
N THR A 86 28.88 -20.20 4.10
CA THR A 86 30.33 -20.26 3.89
C THR A 86 30.63 -21.31 2.83
N VAL A 87 31.37 -20.91 1.80
CA VAL A 87 31.79 -21.78 0.68
C VAL A 87 33.23 -21.46 0.30
N CYS A 88 33.87 -22.38 -0.43
CA CYS A 88 35.16 -22.12 -1.05
C CYS A 88 35.00 -21.11 -2.21
N LEU A 89 36.09 -20.45 -2.60
CA LEU A 89 36.15 -19.68 -3.86
C LEU A 89 35.66 -20.56 -5.01
N ASP A 90 34.85 -19.98 -5.90
CA ASP A 90 34.16 -20.68 -7.02
C ASP A 90 33.19 -21.80 -6.58
N GLY A 91 32.79 -21.81 -5.30
CA GLY A 91 31.72 -22.65 -4.79
C GLY A 91 30.33 -22.22 -5.27
N THR A 92 29.31 -22.95 -4.86
CA THR A 92 27.91 -22.58 -5.16
C THR A 92 27.22 -22.21 -3.85
N LEU A 93 26.66 -21.00 -3.77
CA LEU A 93 25.82 -20.56 -2.67
C LEU A 93 24.36 -20.96 -2.91
N GLN A 94 23.60 -21.09 -1.82
CA GLN A 94 22.15 -21.18 -1.92
C GLN A 94 21.55 -19.80 -2.17
N ASP A 95 20.41 -19.79 -2.85
CA ASP A 95 19.66 -18.57 -3.11
C ASP A 95 19.26 -17.88 -1.82
N LEU A 96 19.45 -16.57 -1.81
CA LEU A 96 18.87 -15.67 -0.83
C LEU A 96 17.44 -15.38 -1.27
N THR A 97 16.46 -15.67 -0.43
CA THR A 97 15.04 -15.49 -0.76
C THR A 97 14.36 -14.54 0.23
N VAL A 98 13.50 -13.67 -0.27
CA VAL A 98 12.66 -12.78 0.54
C VAL A 98 11.19 -12.99 0.20
N THR A 99 10.36 -13.11 1.24
CA THR A 99 8.90 -13.08 1.08
C THR A 99 8.31 -11.95 1.92
N TYR A 100 7.12 -11.52 1.55
CA TYR A 100 6.38 -10.48 2.27
C TYR A 100 4.95 -10.96 2.56
N ILE A 101 4.35 -10.36 3.57
CA ILE A 101 2.93 -10.48 3.89
C ILE A 101 2.30 -9.09 3.90
N ASP A 102 0.98 -9.08 3.71
CA ASP A 102 0.18 -7.86 3.63
C ASP A 102 0.62 -6.89 2.52
N GLY A 103 0.09 -5.66 2.55
CA GLY A 103 0.27 -4.68 1.48
C GLY A 103 -0.67 -4.89 0.29
N VAL A 104 -0.73 -3.86 -0.57
CA VAL A 104 -1.51 -3.90 -1.81
C VAL A 104 -0.56 -4.02 -2.99
N GLY A 105 -0.95 -4.82 -3.98
CA GLY A 105 -0.20 -4.97 -5.22
C GLY A 105 0.99 -5.92 -5.12
N VAL A 106 1.80 -5.91 -6.18
CA VAL A 106 3.01 -6.72 -6.30
C VAL A 106 4.20 -5.77 -6.15
N PRO A 107 5.15 -6.03 -5.24
CA PRO A 107 6.32 -5.19 -5.09
C PRO A 107 7.32 -5.43 -6.22
N GLU A 108 8.08 -4.39 -6.54
CA GLU A 108 9.32 -4.52 -7.27
C GLU A 108 10.45 -4.85 -6.29
N TYR A 109 11.30 -5.81 -6.64
CA TYR A 109 12.47 -6.16 -5.87
C TYR A 109 13.70 -5.47 -6.45
N GLN A 110 14.66 -5.13 -5.60
CA GLN A 110 16.00 -4.74 -6.01
C GLN A 110 17.02 -5.23 -4.99
N TRP A 111 18.01 -5.99 -5.43
CA TRP A 111 19.09 -6.49 -4.58
C TRP A 111 20.28 -5.54 -4.50
N TYR A 112 20.95 -5.57 -3.35
CA TYR A 112 22.13 -4.78 -3.02
C TYR A 112 23.19 -5.66 -2.35
N GLN A 113 24.45 -5.27 -2.54
CA GLN A 113 25.61 -5.84 -1.85
C GLN A 113 26.28 -4.79 -0.97
N SER A 114 26.62 -5.14 0.26
CA SER A 114 27.30 -4.28 1.22
C SER A 114 28.54 -4.98 1.78
N THR A 115 29.54 -4.21 2.18
CA THR A 115 30.69 -4.69 2.99
C THR A 115 30.44 -4.56 4.48
N GLU A 116 29.32 -3.94 4.88
CA GLU A 116 28.87 -3.74 6.25
C GLU A 116 27.57 -4.52 6.52
N CYS A 117 27.37 -4.96 7.76
CA CYS A 117 26.17 -5.69 8.18
C CYS A 117 24.95 -4.76 8.37
N THR A 118 24.61 -3.97 7.34
CA THR A 118 23.54 -2.97 7.35
C THR A 118 22.75 -3.01 6.05
N ALA A 119 21.43 -2.86 6.15
CA ALA A 119 20.53 -2.68 5.00
C ALA A 119 20.33 -1.18 4.71
N ASP A 120 21.39 -0.52 4.22
CA ASP A 120 21.33 0.89 3.78
C ASP A 120 21.67 0.97 2.28
N PRO A 121 20.69 1.23 1.40
CA PRO A 121 20.92 1.39 -0.04
C PRO A 121 21.95 2.47 -0.39
N ASN A 122 22.13 3.50 0.45
CA ASN A 122 23.06 4.59 0.18
C ASN A 122 24.53 4.22 0.46
N ASN A 123 24.75 3.16 1.23
CA ASN A 123 26.08 2.64 1.57
C ASN A 123 26.30 1.24 0.98
N ALA A 124 25.57 0.88 -0.07
CA ALA A 124 25.63 -0.41 -0.72
C ALA A 124 25.82 -0.26 -2.24
N ILE A 125 26.25 -1.35 -2.87
CA ILE A 125 26.39 -1.49 -4.32
C ILE A 125 25.07 -2.04 -4.86
N LEU A 126 24.47 -1.33 -5.82
CA LEU A 126 23.31 -1.77 -6.57
C LEU A 126 23.66 -2.96 -7.48
N LEU A 127 22.92 -4.06 -7.36
CA LEU A 127 23.04 -5.22 -8.26
C LEU A 127 22.06 -5.06 -9.43
N SER A 128 22.52 -4.41 -10.50
CA SER A 128 21.68 -4.04 -11.63
C SER A 128 21.04 -5.26 -12.31
N GLY A 129 19.71 -5.24 -12.46
CA GLY A 129 18.93 -6.29 -13.10
C GLY A 129 18.46 -7.41 -12.15
N GLU A 130 18.91 -7.39 -10.90
CA GLU A 130 18.48 -8.36 -9.89
C GLU A 130 17.15 -7.91 -9.25
N THR A 131 16.04 -8.23 -9.93
CA THR A 131 14.70 -7.73 -9.60
C THR A 131 13.69 -8.81 -9.23
N THR A 132 14.17 -9.99 -8.83
CA THR A 132 13.30 -11.09 -8.39
C THR A 132 13.34 -11.27 -6.87
N SER A 133 12.40 -12.05 -6.32
CA SER A 133 12.36 -12.37 -4.89
C SER A 133 13.49 -13.27 -4.41
N SER A 134 14.35 -13.74 -5.33
CA SER A 134 15.51 -14.56 -5.05
C SER A 134 16.78 -14.01 -5.71
N TYR A 135 17.93 -14.18 -5.07
CA TYR A 135 19.23 -13.85 -5.65
C TYR A 135 20.28 -14.89 -5.25
N THR A 136 21.07 -15.36 -6.22
CA THR A 136 22.20 -16.26 -5.97
C THR A 136 23.50 -15.45 -5.97
N PRO A 137 24.18 -15.28 -4.82
CA PRO A 137 25.41 -14.48 -4.80
C PRO A 137 26.56 -15.15 -5.53
N LEU A 138 27.42 -14.33 -6.15
CA LEU A 138 28.66 -14.79 -6.76
C LEU A 138 29.74 -15.07 -5.70
N THR A 139 30.63 -16.01 -5.99
CA THR A 139 31.72 -16.45 -5.12
C THR A 139 33.09 -16.22 -5.77
N ASP A 140 33.22 -15.16 -6.56
CA ASP A 140 34.42 -14.81 -7.33
C ASP A 140 35.47 -14.04 -6.52
N GLN A 141 35.14 -13.68 -5.27
CA GLN A 141 35.99 -12.93 -4.36
C GLN A 141 36.03 -13.60 -2.98
N VAL A 142 37.23 -13.64 -2.38
CA VAL A 142 37.40 -14.09 -1.00
C VAL A 142 37.09 -12.93 -0.06
N GLY A 143 36.13 -13.11 0.85
CA GLY A 143 35.77 -12.11 1.84
C GLY A 143 34.42 -12.38 2.49
N VAL A 144 33.99 -11.43 3.33
CA VAL A 144 32.64 -11.38 3.87
C VAL A 144 31.89 -10.29 3.13
N LEU A 145 30.75 -10.65 2.53
CA LEU A 145 29.84 -9.74 1.85
C LEU A 145 28.45 -9.91 2.45
N TYR A 146 27.69 -8.82 2.52
CA TYR A 146 26.33 -8.78 3.02
C TYR A 146 25.39 -8.44 1.87
N TYR A 147 24.18 -9.00 1.89
CA TYR A 147 23.19 -8.80 0.84
C TYR A 147 21.84 -8.47 1.47
N PHE A 148 21.10 -7.58 0.83
CA PHE A 148 19.73 -7.27 1.21
C PHE A 148 18.91 -6.92 -0.03
N ALA A 149 17.59 -7.08 0.07
CA ALA A 149 16.64 -6.70 -0.96
C ALA A 149 15.78 -5.53 -0.46
N GLU A 150 15.54 -4.56 -1.34
CA GLU A 150 14.53 -3.52 -1.16
C GLU A 150 13.27 -3.92 -1.92
N LEU A 151 12.11 -3.80 -1.27
CA LEU A 151 10.80 -4.07 -1.86
C LEU A 151 10.05 -2.74 -1.98
N THR A 152 9.68 -2.37 -3.21
CA THR A 152 8.92 -1.14 -3.49
C THR A 152 7.50 -1.47 -3.92
N PHE A 153 6.51 -1.02 -3.16
CA PHE A 153 5.09 -1.20 -3.49
C PHE A 153 4.57 0.02 -4.26
N LEU A 154 4.28 -0.17 -5.55
CA LEU A 154 3.77 0.91 -6.43
C LEU A 154 2.28 1.23 -6.20
N GLY A 155 1.55 0.33 -5.55
CA GLY A 155 0.11 0.43 -5.34
C GLY A 155 -0.24 0.39 -3.87
N GLY A 156 -0.76 1.51 -3.35
CA GLY A 156 -1.18 1.63 -1.96
C GLY A 156 -0.60 2.90 -1.40
N GLY A 157 -1.45 3.90 -1.13
CA GLY A 157 -1.03 5.17 -0.54
C GLY A 157 -0.47 5.07 0.89
N CYS A 158 0.00 3.89 1.30
CA CYS A 158 0.71 3.62 2.52
C CYS A 158 2.21 3.63 2.19
N VAL A 159 2.83 4.80 2.31
CA VAL A 159 4.29 4.90 2.43
C VAL A 159 4.68 4.45 3.84
N LEU A 160 5.75 3.65 3.94
CA LEU A 160 6.43 3.32 5.19
C LEU A 160 7.09 4.56 5.82
#